data_AF-A0A962EBI9-F1
#
_entry.id   AF-A0A962EBI9-F1
#
_cell.length_a   1.000
_cell.length_b   1.000
_cell.length_c   1.000
_cell.angle_alpha   90.00
_cell.angle_beta   90.00
_cell.angle_gamma   90.00
#
_symmetry.space_group_name_H-M   'P 1'
#
loop_
_entity.id
_entity.type
_entity.pdbx_description
1 polymer ?
#
loop_
_entity_poly.entity_id
_entity_poly.type
_entity_poly.pdbx_seq_one_letter_code
_entity_poly.pdbx_strand_id
1 'polypeptide(L)'
;MLIALLLAPALPAQTVFEDSRRVGLDTPEGWAMAYVSASSLMTGFGGDPQLAPWQWAVSAELASIPHLSQAQQQVGFSGAKAEDLNKSPVFGRGRIWLGLPGRWVAELGYTPELTIDGARPEDLFSLALGRELYAVGNWSGYGRGMIQRGRAGGDITCPRSLAGDQDPLVNPFGCAGRSRDRLEMDYQGLELINRWQPAAHPLHYSLGVGWVHLKPRVQVDAPLFFDVRDRSRLVSSGNLRYFSLG
;
A
#
# COMPACT_ATOMS: atom_id res chain seq x y z
N MET A 1 28.88 -16.26 58.43
CA MET A 1 28.77 -15.31 57.30
C MET A 1 28.63 -16.14 56.03
N LEU A 2 27.39 -16.41 55.61
CA LEU A 2 27.09 -17.29 54.46
C LEU A 2 26.70 -16.39 53.28
N ILE A 3 27.54 -16.33 52.25
CA ILE A 3 27.23 -15.64 50.99
C ILE A 3 26.52 -16.64 50.09
N ALA A 4 25.19 -16.49 49.95
CA ALA A 4 24.42 -17.20 48.95
C ALA A 4 24.61 -16.49 47.60
N LEU A 5 25.41 -17.10 46.71
CA LEU A 5 25.57 -16.66 45.34
C LEU A 5 24.33 -17.11 44.53
N LEU A 6 23.46 -16.17 44.18
CA LEU A 6 22.32 -16.41 43.28
C LEU A 6 22.85 -16.65 41.85
N LEU A 7 22.86 -17.91 41.43
CA LEU A 7 22.98 -18.30 40.02
C LEU A 7 21.65 -18.01 39.32
N ALA A 8 21.52 -16.83 38.72
CA ALA A 8 20.45 -16.57 37.77
C ALA A 8 20.74 -17.38 36.48
N PRO A 9 19.82 -18.23 35.99
CA PRO A 9 20.01 -18.89 34.71
C PRO A 9 20.07 -17.82 33.61
N ALA A 10 21.15 -17.80 32.85
CA ALA A 10 21.23 -17.02 31.62
C ALA A 10 20.17 -17.58 30.65
N LEU A 11 19.08 -16.85 30.46
CA LEU A 11 18.13 -17.15 29.40
C LEU A 11 18.88 -17.09 28.06
N PRO A 12 18.78 -18.13 27.19
CA PRO A 12 19.36 -18.04 25.86
C PRO A 12 18.80 -16.80 25.13
N ALA A 13 19.70 -15.94 24.67
CA ALA A 13 19.34 -14.78 23.89
C ALA A 13 18.93 -15.23 22.48
N GLN A 14 17.69 -14.95 22.08
CA GLN A 14 17.22 -15.15 20.70
C GLN A 14 18.17 -14.42 19.74
N THR A 15 18.58 -15.09 18.66
CA THR A 15 19.39 -14.46 17.63
C THR A 15 18.51 -13.55 16.80
N VAL A 16 18.84 -12.28 16.70
CA VAL A 16 18.08 -11.32 15.88
C VAL A 16 18.93 -10.89 14.70
N PHE A 17 18.43 -11.13 13.49
CA PHE A 17 18.99 -10.57 12.27
C PHE A 17 18.34 -9.21 12.03
N GLU A 18 19.13 -8.15 12.12
CA GLU A 18 18.71 -6.79 11.84
C GLU A 18 19.56 -6.24 10.69
N ASP A 19 18.91 -5.95 9.58
CA ASP A 19 19.52 -5.29 8.45
C ASP A 19 18.66 -4.12 8.01
N SER A 20 19.27 -2.99 7.70
CA SER A 20 18.54 -1.81 7.21
C SER A 20 19.07 -1.41 5.85
N ARG A 21 18.25 -1.62 4.82
CA ARG A 21 18.62 -1.36 3.43
C ARG A 21 17.74 -0.31 2.78
N ARG A 22 18.38 0.55 2.01
CA ARG A 22 17.70 1.39 1.02
C ARG A 22 17.75 0.68 -0.32
N VAL A 23 16.60 0.49 -0.95
CA VAL A 23 16.48 -0.20 -2.25
C VAL A 23 15.86 0.73 -3.29
N GLY A 24 16.34 0.66 -4.54
CA GLY A 24 15.76 1.40 -5.66
C GLY A 24 14.44 0.79 -6.11
N LEU A 25 13.50 1.59 -6.65
CA LEU A 25 12.21 1.07 -7.14
C LEU A 25 12.34 0.08 -8.30
N ASP A 26 13.49 0.06 -8.97
CA ASP A 26 13.88 -0.82 -10.07
C ASP A 26 14.49 -2.15 -9.59
N THR A 27 14.74 -2.30 -8.29
CA THR A 27 15.15 -3.58 -7.69
C THR A 27 13.93 -4.48 -7.43
N PRO A 28 14.09 -5.81 -7.31
CA PRO A 28 12.97 -6.71 -7.04
C PRO A 28 12.17 -6.31 -5.79
N GLU A 29 12.83 -6.03 -4.67
CA GLU A 29 12.17 -5.58 -3.43
C GLU A 29 11.50 -4.21 -3.60
N GLY A 30 12.18 -3.26 -4.24
CA GLY A 30 11.61 -1.92 -4.47
C GLY A 30 10.41 -1.93 -5.42
N TRP A 31 10.41 -2.80 -6.42
CA TRP A 31 9.27 -3.03 -7.31
C TRP A 31 8.08 -3.58 -6.52
N ALA A 32 8.30 -4.56 -5.63
CA ALA A 32 7.25 -5.12 -4.78
C ALA A 32 6.63 -4.05 -3.88
N MET A 33 7.48 -3.23 -3.25
CA MET A 33 7.05 -2.10 -2.43
C MET A 33 6.23 -1.08 -3.24
N ALA A 34 6.61 -0.82 -4.49
CA ALA A 34 5.90 0.06 -5.41
C ALA A 34 4.54 -0.53 -5.80
N TYR A 35 4.49 -1.82 -6.16
CA TYR A 35 3.30 -2.54 -6.56
C TYR A 35 2.23 -2.52 -5.46
N VAL A 36 2.60 -2.87 -4.22
CA VAL A 36 1.63 -2.88 -3.12
C VAL A 36 1.18 -1.46 -2.78
N SER A 37 2.08 -0.47 -2.77
CA SER A 37 1.71 0.93 -2.56
C SER A 37 0.75 1.44 -3.65
N ALA A 38 1.00 1.06 -4.91
CA ALA A 38 0.20 1.46 -6.06
C ALA A 38 -1.23 0.90 -6.01
N SER A 39 -1.44 -0.25 -5.37
CA SER A 39 -2.78 -0.85 -5.21
C SER A 39 -3.77 0.00 -4.39
N SER A 40 -3.25 0.99 -3.65
CA SER A 40 -4.03 1.86 -2.77
C SER A 40 -4.12 3.31 -3.26
N LEU A 41 -3.65 3.64 -4.47
CA LEU A 41 -3.67 5.01 -4.98
C LEU A 41 -5.09 5.60 -4.96
N MET A 42 -5.23 6.84 -4.49
CA MET A 42 -6.48 7.59 -4.45
C MET A 42 -6.68 8.36 -5.74
N THR A 43 -6.95 7.61 -6.80
CA THR A 43 -7.25 8.19 -8.11
C THR A 43 -8.59 8.94 -8.07
N GLY A 44 -8.66 10.07 -8.78
CA GLY A 44 -9.90 10.84 -8.89
C GLY A 44 -10.93 10.26 -9.84
N PHE A 45 -10.68 9.07 -10.44
CA PHE A 45 -11.54 8.29 -11.35
C PHE A 45 -12.95 8.89 -11.60
N GLY A 46 -13.18 9.44 -12.80
CA GLY A 46 -14.42 10.17 -13.14
C GLY A 46 -14.37 11.69 -12.90
N GLY A 47 -13.43 12.16 -12.08
CA GLY A 47 -13.29 13.56 -11.66
C GLY A 47 -13.95 13.83 -10.29
N ASP A 48 -13.60 14.95 -9.67
CA ASP A 48 -14.23 15.34 -8.41
C ASP A 48 -15.71 15.71 -8.66
N PRO A 49 -16.63 15.37 -7.73
CA PRO A 49 -18.03 15.77 -7.86
C PRO A 49 -18.16 17.30 -7.88
N GLN A 50 -19.07 17.82 -8.69
CA GLN A 50 -19.40 19.24 -8.71
C GLN A 50 -20.23 19.58 -7.47
N LEU A 51 -19.58 20.12 -6.46
CA LEU A 51 -20.18 20.49 -5.18
C LEU A 51 -20.18 22.01 -5.00
N ALA A 52 -21.33 22.57 -4.62
CA ALA A 52 -21.38 23.96 -4.13
C ALA A 52 -20.64 24.07 -2.78
N PRO A 53 -20.25 25.28 -2.34
CA PRO A 53 -19.62 25.46 -1.04
C PRO A 53 -20.44 24.81 0.07
N TRP A 54 -19.76 24.01 0.89
CA TRP A 54 -20.29 23.27 2.04
C TRP A 54 -21.23 22.11 1.71
N GLN A 55 -21.44 21.81 0.43
CA GLN A 55 -22.06 20.55 0.05
C GLN A 55 -21.05 19.42 0.19
N TRP A 56 -21.55 18.25 0.57
CA TRP A 56 -20.73 17.06 0.73
C TRP A 56 -21.30 15.91 -0.08
N ALA A 57 -20.42 14.97 -0.40
CA ALA A 57 -20.77 13.69 -1.03
C ALA A 57 -20.00 12.57 -0.35
N VAL A 58 -20.51 11.34 -0.48
CA VAL A 58 -19.86 10.14 0.04
C VAL A 58 -19.93 9.04 -1.01
N SER A 59 -18.92 8.19 -1.06
CA SER A 59 -18.94 6.98 -1.88
C SER A 59 -18.11 5.86 -1.24
N ALA A 60 -18.21 4.67 -1.83
CA ALA A 60 -17.32 3.56 -1.58
C ALA A 60 -16.61 3.19 -2.88
N GLU A 61 -15.33 2.86 -2.78
CA GLU A 61 -14.47 2.38 -3.84
C GLU A 61 -14.11 0.93 -3.57
N LEU A 62 -14.17 0.11 -4.62
CA LEU A 62 -13.70 -1.26 -4.62
C LEU A 62 -12.87 -1.47 -5.89
N ALA A 63 -11.63 -1.91 -5.72
CA ALA A 63 -10.69 -2.17 -6.80
C ALA A 63 -10.19 -3.62 -6.73
N SER A 64 -9.93 -4.21 -7.89
CA SER A 64 -9.23 -5.49 -7.98
C SER A 64 -7.72 -5.25 -7.92
N ILE A 65 -7.01 -6.05 -7.14
CA ILE A 65 -5.55 -6.07 -7.09
C ILE A 65 -5.08 -7.18 -8.04
N PRO A 66 -4.27 -6.87 -9.07
CA PRO A 66 -3.84 -7.85 -10.05
C PRO A 66 -3.04 -8.99 -9.40
N HIS A 67 -3.47 -10.23 -9.58
CA HIS A 67 -2.76 -11.39 -9.05
C HIS A 67 -1.38 -11.56 -9.72
N LEU A 68 -0.37 -11.87 -8.92
CA LEU A 68 1.01 -12.07 -9.36
C LEU A 68 1.35 -13.55 -9.53
N SER A 69 2.03 -13.88 -10.62
CA SER A 69 2.63 -15.20 -10.81
C SER A 69 3.77 -15.45 -9.82
N GLN A 70 4.19 -16.71 -9.67
CA GLN A 70 5.34 -17.05 -8.83
C GLN A 70 6.63 -16.32 -9.26
N ALA A 71 6.84 -16.16 -10.57
CA ALA A 71 8.00 -15.44 -11.11
C ALA A 71 7.99 -13.95 -10.73
N GLN A 72 6.81 -13.31 -10.73
CA GLN A 72 6.68 -11.91 -10.31
C GLN A 72 6.82 -11.73 -8.79
N GLN A 73 6.58 -12.79 -8.02
CA GLN A 73 6.75 -12.79 -6.57
C GLN A 73 8.21 -13.04 -6.14
N GLN A 74 9.12 -13.38 -7.06
CA GLN A 74 10.55 -13.52 -6.77
C GLN A 74 11.17 -12.14 -6.52
N VAL A 75 11.04 -11.65 -5.29
CA VAL A 75 11.46 -10.30 -4.89
C VAL A 75 12.36 -10.30 -3.67
N GLY A 76 12.23 -11.28 -2.77
CA GLY A 76 13.06 -11.40 -1.58
C GLY A 76 14.50 -11.77 -1.93
N PHE A 77 15.44 -11.32 -1.10
CA PHE A 77 16.88 -11.57 -1.29
C PHE A 77 17.36 -11.27 -2.71
N SER A 78 17.05 -10.06 -3.21
CA SER A 78 17.38 -9.61 -4.55
C SER A 78 16.83 -10.51 -5.65
N GLY A 79 15.61 -11.00 -5.43
CA GLY A 79 14.88 -11.86 -6.37
C GLY A 79 15.18 -13.35 -6.26
N ALA A 80 15.95 -13.80 -5.27
CA ALA A 80 16.20 -15.24 -5.04
C ALA A 80 15.04 -15.94 -4.34
N LYS A 81 14.15 -15.19 -3.67
CA LYS A 81 13.05 -15.72 -2.86
C LYS A 81 11.71 -15.18 -3.33
N ALA A 82 10.73 -16.07 -3.42
CA ALA A 82 9.34 -15.68 -3.58
C ALA A 82 8.79 -15.13 -2.25
N GLU A 83 8.30 -13.90 -2.26
CA GLU A 83 7.54 -13.32 -1.16
C GLU A 83 6.05 -13.37 -1.50
N ASP A 84 5.21 -13.71 -0.52
CA ASP A 84 3.77 -13.86 -0.76
C ASP A 84 3.10 -12.49 -0.82
N LEU A 85 3.05 -11.91 -2.02
CA LEU A 85 2.49 -10.58 -2.30
C LEU A 85 0.98 -10.63 -2.59
N ASN A 86 0.42 -11.81 -2.85
CA ASN A 86 -0.99 -12.01 -3.23
C ASN A 86 -1.94 -12.05 -2.02
N LYS A 87 -1.67 -11.24 -0.99
CA LYS A 87 -2.40 -11.26 0.28
C LYS A 87 -3.80 -10.67 0.22
N SER A 88 -4.15 -9.92 -0.81
CA SER A 88 -5.52 -9.49 -1.01
C SER A 88 -5.83 -9.38 -2.49
N PRO A 89 -6.94 -9.97 -2.98
CA PRO A 89 -7.36 -9.81 -4.36
C PRO A 89 -8.09 -8.48 -4.60
N VAL A 90 -8.42 -7.73 -3.54
CA VAL A 90 -9.21 -6.50 -3.63
C VAL A 90 -8.70 -5.42 -2.68
N PHE A 91 -8.93 -4.17 -3.05
CA PHE A 91 -8.74 -3.00 -2.19
C PHE A 91 -10.07 -2.26 -2.06
N GLY A 92 -10.40 -1.81 -0.85
CA GLY A 92 -11.65 -1.09 -0.57
C GLY A 92 -11.41 0.18 0.22
N ARG A 93 -12.20 1.23 -0.05
CA ARG A 93 -12.09 2.52 0.64
C ARG A 93 -13.40 3.28 0.65
N GLY A 94 -13.74 3.90 1.77
CA GLY A 94 -14.78 4.93 1.83
C GLY A 94 -14.20 6.30 1.47
N ARG A 95 -14.96 7.13 0.77
CA ARG A 95 -14.55 8.48 0.34
C ARG A 95 -15.60 9.50 0.74
N ILE A 96 -15.16 10.67 1.20
CA ILE A 96 -16.00 11.82 1.52
C ILE A 96 -15.43 13.04 0.82
N TRP A 97 -16.29 13.81 0.16
CA TRP A 97 -15.95 15.08 -0.47
C TRP A 97 -16.67 16.23 0.24
N LEU A 98 -16.02 17.39 0.26
CA LEU A 98 -16.58 18.65 0.72
C LEU A 98 -16.27 19.75 -0.31
N GLY A 99 -17.31 20.35 -0.86
CA GLY A 99 -17.20 21.54 -1.70
C GLY A 99 -16.75 22.74 -0.87
N LEU A 100 -15.83 23.51 -1.40
CA LEU A 100 -15.26 24.70 -0.78
C LEU A 100 -15.45 25.93 -1.70
N PRO A 101 -15.41 27.16 -1.16
CA PRO A 101 -15.43 28.37 -1.98
C PRO A 101 -14.36 28.37 -3.07
N GLY A 102 -14.65 28.98 -4.23
CA GLY A 102 -13.69 29.09 -5.33
C GLY A 102 -13.54 27.83 -6.20
N ARG A 103 -14.55 26.93 -6.19
CA ARG A 103 -14.59 25.66 -6.95
C ARG A 103 -13.52 24.66 -6.50
N TRP A 104 -13.14 24.73 -5.23
CA TRP A 104 -12.27 23.75 -4.59
C TRP A 104 -13.11 22.60 -4.03
N VAL A 105 -12.54 21.41 -4.00
CA VAL A 105 -13.13 20.23 -3.37
C VAL A 105 -12.06 19.56 -2.51
N ALA A 106 -12.34 19.42 -1.22
CA ALA A 106 -11.53 18.59 -0.33
C ALA A 106 -12.07 17.17 -0.33
N GLU A 107 -11.18 16.19 -0.26
CA GLU A 107 -11.54 14.78 -0.23
C GLU A 107 -10.78 14.06 0.89
N LEU A 108 -11.49 13.20 1.63
CA LEU A 108 -10.96 12.27 2.60
C LEU A 108 -11.27 10.83 2.15
N GLY A 109 -10.25 9.99 2.11
CA GLY A 109 -10.34 8.56 1.91
C GLY A 109 -9.96 7.80 3.19
N TYR A 110 -10.73 6.76 3.53
CA TYR A 110 -10.42 5.86 4.65
C TYR A 110 -10.64 4.40 4.25
N THR A 111 -9.61 3.59 4.47
CA THR A 111 -9.69 2.14 4.26
C THR A 111 -9.92 1.43 5.60
N PRO A 112 -11.05 0.72 5.76
CA PRO A 112 -11.36 0.03 7.01
C PRO A 112 -10.40 -1.13 7.25
N GLU A 113 -10.08 -1.40 8.53
CA GLU A 113 -9.16 -2.46 8.97
C GLU A 113 -9.75 -3.88 8.85
N LEU A 114 -10.10 -4.28 7.63
CA LEU A 114 -10.59 -5.61 7.34
C LEU A 114 -9.43 -6.53 6.93
N THR A 115 -9.34 -7.70 7.55
CA THR A 115 -8.36 -8.72 7.13
C THR A 115 -8.92 -9.52 5.96
N ILE A 116 -8.21 -9.54 4.85
CA ILE A 116 -8.50 -10.35 3.67
C ILE A 116 -7.24 -11.15 3.39
N ASP A 117 -7.34 -12.47 3.30
CA ASP A 117 -6.25 -13.41 3.00
C ASP A 117 -4.89 -13.10 3.69
N GLY A 118 -4.98 -12.70 4.96
CA GLY A 118 -3.81 -12.39 5.80
C GLY A 118 -3.29 -10.96 5.68
N ALA A 119 -3.70 -10.18 4.68
CA ALA A 119 -3.45 -8.74 4.62
C ALA A 119 -4.49 -7.96 5.43
N ARG A 120 -4.03 -6.96 6.20
CA ARG A 120 -4.89 -6.03 6.93
C ARG A 120 -4.34 -4.62 6.80
N PRO A 121 -5.10 -3.65 6.26
CA PRO A 121 -4.72 -2.24 6.35
C PRO A 121 -4.86 -1.76 7.80
N GLU A 122 -3.96 -0.88 8.22
CA GLU A 122 -3.94 -0.26 9.54
C GLU A 122 -3.74 1.25 9.37
N ASP A 123 -4.64 2.04 9.95
CA ASP A 123 -4.60 3.51 9.91
C ASP A 123 -4.39 4.10 8.49
N LEU A 124 -5.01 3.53 7.47
CA LEU A 124 -4.81 3.94 6.07
C LEU A 124 -5.79 5.04 5.65
N PHE A 125 -5.27 6.27 5.55
CA PHE A 125 -6.01 7.47 5.19
C PHE A 125 -5.38 8.22 4.03
N SER A 126 -6.23 8.83 3.22
CA SER A 126 -5.83 9.63 2.08
C SER A 126 -6.54 10.99 2.13
N LEU A 127 -5.86 12.04 1.72
CA LEU A 127 -6.42 13.38 1.60
C LEU A 127 -6.13 13.93 0.22
N ALA A 128 -7.09 14.62 -0.37
CA ALA A 128 -6.86 15.38 -1.60
C ALA A 128 -7.54 16.74 -1.57
N LEU A 129 -6.99 17.63 -2.37
CA LEU A 129 -7.55 18.94 -2.64
C LEU A 129 -7.52 19.17 -4.15
N GLY A 130 -8.70 19.26 -4.73
CA GLY A 130 -8.91 19.43 -6.17
C GLY A 130 -9.62 20.72 -6.52
N ARG A 131 -9.46 21.16 -7.78
CA ARG A 131 -10.12 22.34 -8.33
C ARG A 131 -10.49 22.11 -9.79
N GLU A 132 -11.70 22.54 -10.16
CA GLU A 132 -12.10 22.58 -11.57
C GLU A 132 -11.38 23.73 -12.28
N LEU A 133 -10.47 23.39 -13.20
CA LEU A 133 -9.61 24.30 -13.93
C LEU A 133 -10.34 24.99 -15.08
N TYR A 134 -11.25 24.28 -15.75
CA TYR A 134 -12.08 24.81 -16.83
C TYR A 134 -13.38 24.01 -16.98
N ALA A 135 -14.39 24.64 -17.56
CA ALA A 135 -15.63 24.02 -18.02
C ALA A 135 -16.08 24.73 -19.30
N VAL A 136 -16.02 24.04 -20.44
CA VAL A 136 -16.31 24.61 -21.77
C VAL A 136 -17.10 23.61 -22.59
N GLY A 137 -18.35 23.96 -22.91
CA GLY A 137 -19.26 23.07 -23.62
C GLY A 137 -19.44 21.73 -22.88
N ASN A 138 -19.12 20.63 -23.56
CA ASN A 138 -19.21 19.27 -23.02
C ASN A 138 -17.95 18.82 -22.28
N TRP A 139 -16.97 19.72 -22.06
CA TRP A 139 -15.68 19.38 -21.47
C TRP A 139 -15.48 20.09 -20.13
N SER A 140 -14.89 19.38 -19.17
CA SER A 140 -14.45 19.93 -17.88
C SER A 140 -13.12 19.33 -17.48
N GLY A 141 -12.28 20.11 -16.81
CA GLY A 141 -10.96 19.66 -16.36
C GLY A 141 -10.73 19.96 -14.89
N TYR A 142 -10.06 19.04 -14.21
CA TYR A 142 -9.78 19.09 -12.79
C TYR A 142 -8.29 18.87 -12.55
N GLY A 143 -7.72 19.61 -11.62
CA GLY A 143 -6.39 19.35 -11.08
C GLY A 143 -6.49 19.10 -9.60
N ARG A 144 -5.83 18.06 -9.09
CA ARG A 144 -5.82 17.73 -7.67
C ARG A 144 -4.44 17.34 -7.17
N GLY A 145 -4.16 17.71 -5.92
CA GLY A 145 -3.05 17.18 -5.14
C GLY A 145 -3.55 16.19 -4.11
N MET A 146 -2.79 15.13 -3.86
CA MET A 146 -3.17 14.04 -2.97
C MET A 146 -2.01 13.58 -2.10
N ILE A 147 -2.34 13.08 -0.91
CA ILE A 147 -1.42 12.42 0.01
C ILE A 147 -2.10 11.18 0.59
N GLN A 148 -1.31 10.18 0.95
CA GLN A 148 -1.77 9.03 1.73
C GLN A 148 -0.76 8.69 2.82
N ARG A 149 -1.27 8.29 3.97
CA ARG A 149 -0.50 7.78 5.11
C ARG A 149 -1.17 6.55 5.67
N GLY A 150 -0.35 5.63 6.18
CA GLY A 150 -0.81 4.41 6.83
C GLY A 150 -0.02 3.21 6.38
N ARG A 151 -0.45 2.03 6.81
CA ARG A 151 0.28 0.78 6.56
C ARG A 151 -0.64 -0.39 6.26
N ALA A 152 -0.04 -1.48 5.79
CA ALA A 152 -0.67 -2.78 5.68
C ALA A 152 0.22 -3.82 6.40
N GLY A 153 -0.42 -4.69 7.18
CA GLY A 153 0.22 -5.82 7.84
C GLY A 153 -0.10 -7.14 7.13
N GLY A 154 0.82 -8.10 7.19
CA GLY A 154 0.58 -9.45 6.68
C GLY A 154 1.75 -10.41 6.91
N ASP A 155 1.53 -11.69 6.62
CA ASP A 155 2.56 -12.74 6.71
C ASP A 155 3.25 -12.94 5.34
N ILE A 156 3.89 -11.90 4.83
CA ILE A 156 4.49 -11.86 3.48
C ILE A 156 5.78 -12.70 3.41
N THR A 157 6.69 -12.49 4.37
CA THR A 157 8.03 -13.08 4.43
C THR A 157 7.99 -14.56 4.73
N CYS A 158 7.18 -14.93 5.71
CA CYS A 158 6.91 -16.30 6.10
C CYS A 158 5.39 -16.50 6.09
N PRO A 159 4.82 -16.93 4.95
CA PRO A 159 3.39 -17.13 4.81
C PRO A 159 2.91 -18.35 5.58
N ARG A 160 1.61 -18.34 5.93
CA ARG A 160 0.95 -19.46 6.62
C ARG A 160 1.17 -20.82 5.94
N SER A 161 1.29 -20.85 4.62
CA SER A 161 1.51 -22.07 3.84
C SER A 161 2.88 -22.71 4.08
N LEU A 162 3.89 -21.94 4.52
CA LEU A 162 5.26 -22.42 4.77
C LEU A 162 5.62 -22.49 6.25
N ALA A 163 4.90 -21.74 7.09
CA ALA A 163 5.20 -21.59 8.51
C ALA A 163 5.19 -22.94 9.26
N GLY A 164 6.36 -23.34 9.76
CA GLY A 164 6.55 -24.54 10.56
C GLY A 164 6.84 -25.82 9.77
N ASP A 165 6.83 -25.77 8.43
CA ASP A 165 7.20 -26.89 7.58
C ASP A 165 8.71 -27.16 7.69
N GLN A 166 9.08 -28.42 7.94
CA GLN A 166 10.46 -28.85 8.15
C GLN A 166 11.14 -29.32 6.85
N ASP A 167 10.40 -29.49 5.76
CA ASP A 167 10.97 -29.91 4.47
C ASP A 167 11.74 -28.75 3.83
N PRO A 168 13.07 -28.84 3.68
CA PRO A 168 13.87 -27.78 3.09
C PRO A 168 13.59 -27.54 1.61
N LEU A 169 12.92 -28.46 0.90
CA LEU A 169 12.47 -28.24 -0.48
C LEU A 169 11.22 -27.35 -0.54
N VAL A 170 10.39 -27.39 0.50
CA VAL A 170 9.15 -26.59 0.61
C VAL A 170 9.44 -25.27 1.34
N ASN A 171 10.21 -25.31 2.41
CA ASN A 171 10.57 -24.18 3.27
C ASN A 171 12.10 -23.94 3.29
N PRO A 172 12.72 -23.60 2.15
CA PRO A 172 14.18 -23.43 2.05
C PRO A 172 14.73 -22.26 2.87
N PHE A 173 13.87 -21.32 3.26
CA PHE A 173 14.24 -20.15 4.07
C PHE A 173 13.95 -20.32 5.57
N GLY A 174 13.48 -21.51 5.98
CA GLY A 174 13.41 -21.91 7.38
C GLY A 174 12.39 -21.13 8.21
N CYS A 175 11.22 -20.82 7.66
CA CYS A 175 10.12 -20.18 8.39
C CYS A 175 9.63 -21.08 9.53
N ALA A 176 9.94 -20.73 10.79
CA ALA A 176 9.47 -21.45 11.96
C ALA A 176 8.03 -21.10 12.33
N GLY A 177 7.57 -19.92 11.92
CA GLY A 177 6.22 -19.45 12.16
C GLY A 177 5.81 -18.36 11.17
N ARG A 178 4.57 -17.89 11.30
CA ARG A 178 4.04 -16.82 10.46
C ARG A 178 4.76 -15.51 10.79
N SER A 179 5.14 -14.79 9.74
CA SER A 179 5.67 -13.43 9.85
C SER A 179 4.59 -12.42 10.22
N ARG A 180 5.00 -11.26 10.73
CA ARG A 180 4.15 -10.09 11.04
C ARG A 180 4.72 -8.84 10.40
N ASP A 181 4.82 -8.88 9.09
CA ASP A 181 5.44 -7.82 8.33
C ASP A 181 4.51 -6.62 8.25
N ARG A 182 5.10 -5.43 8.14
CA ARG A 182 4.38 -4.17 7.99
C ARG A 182 4.95 -3.38 6.82
N LEU A 183 4.09 -2.93 5.92
CA LEU A 183 4.41 -2.03 4.83
C LEU A 183 3.74 -0.68 5.06
N GLU A 184 4.52 0.38 5.26
CA GLU A 184 4.05 1.76 5.14
C GLU A 184 3.86 2.12 3.67
N MET A 185 2.67 2.60 3.31
CA MET A 185 2.23 2.86 1.93
C MET A 185 2.09 4.37 1.67
N ASP A 186 3.08 5.13 2.13
CA ASP A 186 3.07 6.58 2.07
C ASP A 186 3.33 7.10 0.64
N TYR A 187 2.50 8.03 0.18
CA TYR A 187 2.77 8.79 -1.03
C TYR A 187 2.24 10.22 -0.98
N GLN A 188 2.67 11.00 -1.95
CA GLN A 188 2.08 12.28 -2.34
C GLN A 188 2.04 12.37 -3.86
N GLY A 189 1.06 13.06 -4.43
CA GLY A 189 0.95 13.13 -5.88
C GLY A 189 0.09 14.26 -6.39
N LEU A 190 0.09 14.38 -7.71
CA LEU A 190 -0.70 15.32 -8.49
C LEU A 190 -1.41 14.55 -9.59
N GLU A 191 -2.62 14.95 -9.91
CA GLU A 191 -3.42 14.35 -10.98
C GLU A 191 -4.15 15.45 -11.75
N LEU A 192 -4.20 15.28 -13.07
CA LEU A 192 -5.03 16.04 -13.99
C LEU A 192 -6.06 15.12 -14.59
N ILE A 193 -7.32 15.52 -14.55
CA ILE A 193 -8.45 14.74 -15.05
C ILE A 193 -9.23 15.60 -16.03
N ASN A 194 -9.50 15.06 -17.21
CA ASN A 194 -10.37 15.66 -18.20
C ASN A 194 -11.61 14.80 -18.32
N ARG A 195 -12.79 15.43 -18.28
CA ARG A 195 -14.09 14.77 -18.37
C ARG A 195 -14.87 15.33 -19.55
N TRP A 196 -15.43 14.43 -20.33
CA TRP A 196 -16.35 14.72 -21.42
C TRP A 196 -17.75 14.21 -21.07
N GLN A 197 -18.75 15.09 -21.13
CA GLN A 197 -20.15 14.77 -20.87
C GLN A 197 -21.03 15.31 -22.01
N PRO A 198 -21.51 14.46 -22.93
CA PRO A 198 -22.40 14.88 -24.01
C PRO A 198 -23.75 15.38 -23.45
N ALA A 199 -24.23 16.54 -23.91
CA ALA A 199 -25.49 17.11 -23.45
C ALA A 199 -26.72 16.19 -23.60
N ALA A 200 -26.70 15.27 -24.56
CA ALA A 200 -27.81 14.35 -24.86
C ALA A 200 -27.65 12.94 -24.27
N HIS A 201 -26.61 12.67 -23.46
CA HIS A 201 -26.33 11.32 -22.95
C HIS A 201 -26.00 11.33 -21.45
N PRO A 202 -26.52 10.38 -20.65
CA PRO A 202 -26.23 10.31 -19.21
C PRO A 202 -24.81 9.82 -18.89
N LEU A 203 -24.07 9.34 -19.90
CA LEU A 203 -22.70 8.86 -19.71
C LEU A 203 -21.74 10.03 -19.71
N HIS A 204 -20.77 9.97 -18.81
CA HIS A 204 -19.58 10.80 -18.82
C HIS A 204 -18.38 9.89 -19.03
N TYR A 205 -17.36 10.42 -19.68
CA TYR A 205 -16.09 9.75 -19.91
C TYR A 205 -14.99 10.59 -19.29
N SER A 206 -13.97 9.96 -18.75
CA SER A 206 -12.85 10.62 -18.10
C SER A 206 -11.51 10.02 -18.51
N LEU A 207 -10.52 10.90 -18.67
CA LEU A 207 -9.13 10.56 -18.84
C LEU A 207 -8.32 11.30 -17.77
N GLY A 208 -7.58 10.55 -16.97
CA GLY A 208 -6.68 11.08 -15.96
C GLY A 208 -5.23 10.75 -16.27
N VAL A 209 -4.34 11.67 -15.92
CA VAL A 209 -2.88 11.44 -15.86
C VAL A 209 -2.38 11.90 -14.51
N GLY A 210 -1.56 11.07 -13.87
CA GLY A 210 -1.09 11.33 -12.53
C GLY A 210 0.40 11.04 -12.35
N TRP A 211 0.96 11.70 -11.37
CA TRP A 211 2.30 11.51 -10.88
C TRP A 211 2.27 11.37 -9.37
N VAL A 212 2.95 10.36 -8.83
CA VAL A 212 3.06 10.13 -7.39
C VAL A 212 4.52 9.92 -7.01
N HIS A 213 4.91 10.51 -5.89
CA HIS A 213 6.17 10.24 -5.22
C HIS A 213 5.91 9.30 -4.04
N LEU A 214 6.41 8.08 -4.14
CA LEU A 214 6.27 7.04 -3.14
C LEU A 214 7.40 7.12 -2.11
N LYS A 215 7.10 6.79 -0.85
CA LYS A 215 8.08 6.61 0.23
C LYS A 215 7.79 5.36 1.06
N PRO A 216 7.71 4.17 0.44
CA PRO A 216 7.32 2.96 1.15
C PRO A 216 8.43 2.49 2.09
N ARG A 217 8.01 1.86 3.18
CA ARG A 217 8.92 1.23 4.15
C ARG A 217 8.37 -0.13 4.55
N VAL A 218 9.21 -1.14 4.51
CA VAL A 218 8.88 -2.49 5.01
C VAL A 218 9.62 -2.73 6.31
N GLN A 219 8.90 -3.20 7.31
CA GLN A 219 9.45 -3.82 8.49
C GLN A 219 9.12 -5.31 8.45
N VAL A 220 10.15 -6.14 8.32
CA VAL A 220 10.03 -7.59 8.44
C VAL A 220 9.95 -7.95 9.92
N ASP A 221 9.11 -8.93 10.26
CA ASP A 221 9.11 -9.60 11.56
C ASP A 221 8.86 -11.09 11.35
N ALA A 222 9.91 -11.83 11.00
CA ALA A 222 9.80 -13.25 10.64
C ALA A 222 10.51 -14.15 11.68
N PRO A 223 9.79 -15.10 12.32
CA PRO A 223 10.42 -16.13 13.13
C PRO A 223 10.95 -17.26 12.24
N LEU A 224 12.26 -17.52 12.34
CA LEU A 224 12.98 -18.55 11.60
C LEU A 224 13.40 -19.69 12.53
N PHE A 225 13.79 -20.83 11.95
CA PHE A 225 14.30 -21.96 12.72
C PHE A 225 15.57 -21.61 13.51
N PHE A 226 15.86 -22.44 14.51
CA PHE A 226 17.00 -22.27 15.43
C PHE A 226 16.95 -21.00 16.28
N ASP A 227 15.74 -20.55 16.63
CA ASP A 227 15.48 -19.36 17.45
C ASP A 227 16.14 -18.09 16.85
N VAL A 228 16.04 -17.97 15.52
CA VAL A 228 16.45 -16.80 14.77
C VAL A 228 15.23 -15.95 14.46
N ARG A 229 15.34 -14.63 14.59
CA ARG A 229 14.28 -13.69 14.24
C ARG A 229 14.81 -12.64 13.27
N ASP A 230 14.20 -12.56 12.09
CA ASP A 230 14.48 -11.49 11.12
C ASP A 230 13.63 -10.27 11.45
N ARG A 231 14.31 -9.12 11.64
CA ARG A 231 13.73 -7.80 11.85
C ARG A 231 14.25 -6.77 10.85
N SER A 232 14.58 -7.22 9.65
CA SER A 232 15.08 -6.38 8.58
C SER A 232 14.11 -5.26 8.23
N ARG A 233 14.68 -4.13 7.81
CA ARG A 233 13.96 -2.93 7.41
C ARG A 233 14.38 -2.49 6.03
N LEU A 234 13.42 -2.39 5.12
CA LEU A 234 13.64 -1.88 3.77
C LEU A 234 12.99 -0.51 3.61
N VAL A 235 13.70 0.42 3.00
CA VAL A 235 13.17 1.74 2.64
C VAL A 235 13.37 1.98 1.15
N SER A 236 12.33 2.49 0.49
CA SER A 236 12.44 2.90 -0.90
C SER A 236 11.82 4.28 -1.11
N SER A 237 12.16 4.89 -2.23
CA SER A 237 11.59 6.16 -2.64
C SER A 237 11.76 6.35 -4.13
N GLY A 238 10.75 6.93 -4.78
CA GLY A 238 10.82 7.28 -6.18
C GLY A 238 9.46 7.66 -6.72
N ASN A 239 9.36 7.77 -8.03
CA ASN A 239 8.19 8.34 -8.69
C ASN A 239 7.50 7.30 -9.56
N LEU A 240 6.18 7.25 -9.50
CA LEU A 240 5.35 6.57 -10.50
C LEU A 240 4.54 7.57 -11.29
N ARG A 241 4.24 7.19 -12.53
CA ARG A 241 3.25 7.87 -13.37
C ARG A 241 2.15 6.85 -13.66
N TYR A 242 0.92 7.33 -13.71
CA TYR A 242 -0.22 6.49 -14.05
C TYR A 242 -1.19 7.25 -14.96
N PHE A 243 -2.08 6.50 -15.59
CA PHE A 243 -3.23 7.05 -16.28
C PHE A 243 -4.49 6.33 -15.80
N SER A 244 -5.63 7.01 -15.88
CA SER A 244 -6.94 6.44 -15.55
C SER A 244 -7.92 6.68 -16.69
N LEU A 245 -8.79 5.73 -16.95
CA LEU A 245 -9.86 5.80 -17.95
C LEU A 245 -11.15 5.35 -17.26
N GLY A 246 -12.21 6.14 -17.40
CA GLY A 246 -13.52 5.87 -16.79
C GLY A 246 -14.66 6.39 -17.61
#